data_AF-A0A2A5AVH8-F1
#
_entry.id   AF-A0A2A5AVH8-F1
#
_cell.length_a   1.000
_cell.length_b   1.000
_cell.length_c   1.000
_cell.angle_alpha   90.00
_cell.angle_beta   90.00
_cell.angle_gamma   90.00
#
_symmetry.space_group_name_H-M   'P 1'
#
loop_
_entity.id
_entity.type
_entity.pdbx_description
1 polymer ?
#
loop_
_entity_poly.entity_id
_entity_poly.type
_entity_poly.pdbx_seq_one_letter_code
_entity_poly.pdbx_strand_id
1 'polypeptide(L)'
;MRYHINFGQNSSSFKLAVIRALTGILLMTALASCASQGAQEAELAAQEAARVAIEQEAASLAQEQERLRAAEISRQQQEQAAEQARLQAQRDRQAAEIQARADAERRQQEELQRQVRAREAAIAAVEAERQQKLDRITALEQQITSISASVGDSENNTEFLQQAISVAEELLDVLASEQEKYEDTDSQGNTLRPLAKDLIAELEARKDELIRRAGTQ
;
A
#
# COMPACT_ATOMS: atom_id res chain seq x y z
N MET A 1 -43.15 -87.72 148.08
CA MET A 1 -43.33 -88.55 146.85
C MET A 1 -42.00 -88.65 146.11
N ARG A 2 -41.93 -89.29 144.93
CA ARG A 2 -40.68 -89.71 144.25
C ARG A 2 -40.01 -88.60 143.38
N TYR A 3 -38.92 -88.97 142.69
CA TYR A 3 -37.80 -88.15 142.17
C TYR A 3 -37.75 -87.93 140.61
N HIS A 4 -36.89 -86.98 140.17
CA HIS A 4 -35.96 -86.98 138.99
C HIS A 4 -36.37 -86.62 137.50
N ILE A 5 -35.92 -85.43 137.02
CA ILE A 5 -34.82 -85.14 136.02
C ILE A 5 -34.95 -85.27 134.43
N ASN A 6 -34.59 -84.15 133.71
CA ASN A 6 -33.86 -83.92 132.39
C ASN A 6 -34.42 -83.81 130.91
N PHE A 7 -34.03 -82.67 130.25
CA PHE A 7 -33.43 -82.38 128.89
C PHE A 7 -34.07 -82.63 127.47
N GLY A 8 -33.81 -81.71 126.49
CA GLY A 8 -34.01 -81.87 125.00
C GLY A 8 -34.01 -80.58 124.11
N GLN A 9 -33.67 -80.63 122.80
CA GLN A 9 -33.56 -79.49 121.80
C GLN A 9 -33.70 -80.00 120.29
N ASN A 10 -33.51 -79.31 119.13
CA ASN A 10 -33.11 -77.93 118.69
C ASN A 10 -33.44 -77.59 117.16
N SER A 11 -33.49 -76.30 116.77
CA SER A 11 -33.10 -75.63 115.47
C SER A 11 -33.91 -75.76 114.13
N SER A 12 -34.10 -74.63 113.38
CA SER A 12 -34.10 -74.54 111.88
C SER A 12 -34.46 -73.15 111.24
N SER A 13 -33.53 -72.19 111.06
CA SER A 13 -33.87 -70.89 110.39
C SER A 13 -32.80 -70.20 109.50
N PHE A 14 -31.56 -70.70 109.41
CA PHE A 14 -30.41 -69.86 109.03
C PHE A 14 -30.10 -69.75 107.51
N LYS A 15 -30.66 -70.61 106.65
CA LYS A 15 -30.09 -70.86 105.30
C LYS A 15 -30.50 -69.88 104.18
N LEU A 16 -31.62 -69.15 104.33
CA LEU A 16 -32.19 -68.38 103.19
C LEU A 16 -31.59 -66.97 103.00
N ALA A 17 -31.01 -66.38 104.05
CA ALA A 17 -30.47 -65.01 104.00
C ALA A 17 -29.15 -64.93 103.21
N VAL A 18 -28.27 -65.94 103.37
CA VAL A 18 -26.91 -65.95 102.82
C VAL A 18 -26.89 -65.88 101.29
N ILE A 19 -27.81 -66.57 100.62
CA ILE A 19 -27.86 -66.65 99.15
C ILE A 19 -28.19 -65.29 98.52
N ARG A 20 -29.17 -64.55 99.08
CA ARG A 20 -29.53 -63.20 98.59
C ARG A 20 -28.39 -62.19 98.78
N ALA A 21 -27.68 -62.26 99.90
CA ALA A 21 -26.53 -61.39 100.16
C ALA A 21 -25.42 -61.60 99.12
N LEU A 22 -25.08 -62.86 98.81
CA LEU A 22 -24.05 -63.19 97.81
C LEU A 22 -24.41 -62.68 96.41
N THR A 23 -25.66 -62.81 95.96
CA THR A 23 -26.08 -62.27 94.66
C THR A 23 -26.04 -60.74 94.59
N GLY A 24 -26.33 -60.03 95.68
CA GLY A 24 -26.25 -58.56 95.72
C GLY A 24 -24.80 -58.05 95.66
N ILE A 25 -23.89 -58.73 96.38
CA ILE A 25 -22.46 -58.42 96.39
C ILE A 25 -21.85 -58.65 95.00
N LEU A 26 -22.18 -59.77 94.34
CA LEU A 26 -21.66 -60.10 93.01
C LEU A 26 -22.09 -59.08 91.92
N LEU A 27 -23.29 -58.51 92.04
CA LEU A 27 -23.75 -57.48 91.09
C LEU A 27 -23.01 -56.15 91.31
N MET A 28 -22.82 -55.74 92.57
CA MET A 28 -22.16 -54.48 92.90
C MET A 28 -20.66 -54.47 92.54
N THR A 29 -19.96 -55.61 92.65
CA THR A 29 -18.56 -55.69 92.20
C THR A 29 -18.42 -55.60 90.68
N ALA A 30 -19.38 -56.14 89.92
CA ALA A 30 -19.39 -56.01 88.46
C ALA A 30 -19.56 -54.54 88.01
N LEU A 31 -20.55 -53.82 88.56
CA LEU A 31 -20.75 -52.40 88.21
C LEU A 31 -19.58 -51.51 88.65
N ALA A 32 -18.94 -51.81 89.79
CA ALA A 32 -17.74 -51.09 90.22
C ALA A 32 -16.56 -51.28 89.25
N SER A 33 -16.38 -52.49 88.70
CA SER A 33 -15.36 -52.74 87.66
C SER A 33 -15.63 -51.92 86.40
N CYS A 34 -16.87 -51.94 85.90
CA CYS A 34 -17.25 -51.17 84.72
C CYS A 34 -17.12 -49.65 84.93
N ALA A 35 -17.42 -49.14 86.12
CA ALA A 35 -17.21 -47.72 86.45
C ALA A 35 -15.72 -47.36 86.50
N SER A 36 -14.86 -48.24 87.04
CA SER A 36 -13.41 -48.03 87.09
C SER A 36 -12.78 -48.08 85.69
N GLN A 37 -13.18 -49.04 84.86
CA GLN A 37 -12.67 -49.19 83.49
C GLN A 37 -13.19 -48.07 82.58
N GLY A 38 -14.48 -47.74 82.65
CA GLY A 38 -15.06 -46.63 81.89
C GLY A 38 -14.50 -45.26 82.28
N ALA A 39 -14.08 -45.06 83.54
CA ALA A 39 -13.37 -43.86 83.95
C ALA A 39 -11.95 -43.77 83.34
N GLN A 40 -11.19 -44.87 83.36
CA GLN A 40 -9.87 -44.90 82.70
C GLN A 40 -9.97 -44.75 81.18
N GLU A 41 -10.94 -45.42 80.53
CA GLU A 41 -11.19 -45.28 79.09
C GLU A 41 -11.63 -43.87 78.72
N ALA A 42 -12.45 -43.20 79.55
CA ALA A 42 -12.81 -41.80 79.35
C ALA A 42 -11.63 -40.83 79.53
N GLU A 43 -10.73 -41.07 80.49
CA GLU A 43 -9.52 -40.27 80.68
C GLU A 43 -8.51 -40.46 79.53
N LEU A 44 -8.37 -41.70 79.04
CA LEU A 44 -7.54 -42.02 77.87
C LEU A 44 -8.12 -41.39 76.59
N ALA A 45 -9.43 -41.52 76.36
CA ALA A 45 -10.11 -40.91 75.23
C ALA A 45 -10.08 -39.37 75.28
N ALA A 46 -10.15 -38.76 76.47
CA ALA A 46 -9.97 -37.31 76.63
C ALA A 46 -8.52 -36.89 76.31
N GLN A 47 -7.53 -37.69 76.67
CA GLN A 47 -6.12 -37.43 76.37
C GLN A 47 -5.80 -37.62 74.87
N GLU A 48 -6.39 -38.62 74.21
CA GLU A 48 -6.31 -38.79 72.75
C GLU A 48 -7.05 -37.67 72.02
N ALA A 49 -8.25 -37.28 72.44
CA ALA A 49 -8.97 -36.15 71.88
C ALA A 49 -8.18 -34.83 72.00
N ALA A 50 -7.47 -34.61 73.12
CA ALA A 50 -6.59 -33.48 73.29
C ALA A 50 -5.37 -33.52 72.33
N ARG A 51 -4.78 -34.69 72.08
CA ARG A 51 -3.72 -34.84 71.07
C ARG A 51 -4.23 -34.58 69.65
N VAL A 52 -5.37 -35.18 69.28
CA VAL A 52 -5.99 -35.00 67.97
C VAL A 52 -6.39 -33.54 67.73
N ALA A 53 -6.84 -32.82 68.76
CA ALA A 53 -7.09 -31.38 68.67
C ALA A 53 -5.81 -30.59 68.36
N ILE A 54 -4.71 -30.86 69.08
CA ILE A 54 -3.39 -30.23 68.85
C ILE A 54 -2.86 -30.56 67.45
N GLU A 55 -3.03 -31.80 66.98
CA GLU A 55 -2.62 -32.23 65.63
C GLU A 55 -3.48 -31.57 64.54
N GLN A 56 -4.78 -31.39 64.75
CA GLN A 56 -5.67 -30.67 63.83
C GLN A 56 -5.37 -29.16 63.79
N GLU A 57 -5.09 -28.53 64.94
CA GLU A 57 -4.64 -27.13 64.99
C GLU A 57 -3.32 -26.96 64.24
N ALA A 58 -2.33 -27.82 64.49
CA ALA A 58 -1.05 -27.81 63.78
C ALA A 58 -1.21 -28.02 62.26
N ALA A 59 -2.08 -28.96 61.84
CA ALA A 59 -2.38 -29.19 60.43
C ALA A 59 -3.08 -27.98 59.76
N SER A 60 -4.00 -27.32 60.47
CA SER A 60 -4.68 -26.12 59.96
C SER A 60 -3.72 -24.93 59.81
N LEU A 61 -2.81 -24.74 60.78
CA LEU A 61 -1.74 -23.73 60.73
C LEU A 61 -0.77 -23.99 59.58
N ALA A 62 -0.39 -25.25 59.33
CA ALA A 62 0.44 -25.62 58.20
C ALA A 62 -0.26 -25.33 56.85
N GLN A 63 -1.53 -25.74 56.70
CA GLN A 63 -2.31 -25.48 55.49
C GLN A 63 -2.49 -23.99 55.20
N GLU A 64 -2.76 -23.17 56.23
CA GLU A 64 -2.92 -21.72 56.04
C GLU A 64 -1.58 -21.04 55.72
N GLN A 65 -0.47 -21.51 56.31
CA GLN A 65 0.87 -21.04 55.95
C GLN A 65 1.27 -21.41 54.52
N GLU A 66 0.85 -22.57 54.00
CA GLU A 66 1.01 -22.93 52.59
C GLU A 66 0.16 -22.05 51.66
N ARG A 67 -1.10 -21.78 52.02
CA ARG A 67 -1.97 -20.86 51.26
C ARG A 67 -1.38 -19.46 51.17
N LEU A 68 -0.84 -18.92 52.26
CA LEU A 68 -0.20 -17.62 52.28
C LEU A 68 1.04 -17.57 51.36
N ARG A 69 1.90 -18.61 51.40
CA ARG A 69 3.04 -18.75 50.47
C ARG A 69 2.59 -18.83 49.00
N ALA A 70 1.55 -19.61 48.70
CA ALA A 70 1.01 -19.74 47.35
C ALA A 70 0.39 -18.43 46.83
N ALA A 71 -0.30 -17.68 47.70
CA ALA A 71 -0.83 -16.36 47.39
C ALA A 71 0.30 -15.34 47.14
N GLU A 72 1.37 -15.37 47.93
CA GLU A 72 2.53 -14.48 47.75
C GLU A 72 3.29 -14.80 46.45
N ILE A 73 3.54 -16.07 46.15
CA ILE A 73 4.17 -16.51 44.89
C ILE A 73 3.31 -16.12 43.68
N SER A 74 2.00 -16.37 43.72
CA SER A 74 1.11 -16.01 42.59
C SER A 74 1.02 -14.49 42.39
N ARG A 75 1.09 -13.70 43.46
CA ARG A 75 1.19 -12.24 43.38
C ARG A 75 2.51 -11.79 42.74
N GLN A 76 3.65 -12.34 43.17
CA GLN A 76 4.95 -12.03 42.56
C GLN A 76 4.98 -12.37 41.06
N GLN A 77 4.37 -13.49 40.66
CA GLN A 77 4.23 -13.86 39.25
C GLN A 77 3.35 -12.88 38.46
N GLN A 78 2.24 -12.40 39.03
CA GLN A 78 1.38 -11.40 38.41
C GLN A 78 2.09 -10.04 38.26
N GLU A 79 2.84 -9.62 39.28
CA GLU A 79 3.62 -8.37 39.25
C GLU A 79 4.73 -8.45 38.18
N GLN A 80 5.49 -9.55 38.11
CA GLN A 80 6.48 -9.80 37.05
C GLN A 80 5.86 -9.86 35.64
N ALA A 81 4.72 -10.54 35.47
CA ALA A 81 4.02 -10.59 34.19
C ALA A 81 3.51 -9.21 33.75
N ALA A 82 3.03 -8.39 34.68
CA ALA A 82 2.61 -7.03 34.42
C ALA A 82 3.78 -6.11 34.03
N GLU A 83 4.96 -6.26 34.64
CA GLU A 83 6.17 -5.54 34.24
C GLU A 83 6.66 -5.96 32.85
N GLN A 84 6.70 -7.27 32.56
CA GLN A 84 7.06 -7.77 31.22
C GLN A 84 6.09 -7.27 30.15
N ALA A 85 4.78 -7.27 30.42
CA ALA A 85 3.77 -6.73 29.51
C ALA A 85 3.93 -5.21 29.27
N ARG A 86 4.28 -4.43 30.31
CA ARG A 86 4.59 -3.00 30.18
C ARG A 86 5.84 -2.76 29.33
N LEU A 87 6.92 -3.51 29.57
CA LEU A 87 8.17 -3.40 28.81
C LEU A 87 7.98 -3.79 27.34
N GLN A 88 7.21 -4.84 27.07
CA GLN A 88 6.89 -5.24 25.70
C GLN A 88 6.02 -4.18 25.00
N ALA A 89 4.95 -3.71 25.64
CA ALA A 89 4.11 -2.65 25.09
C ALA A 89 4.87 -1.33 24.84
N GLN A 90 5.92 -1.03 25.63
CA GLN A 90 6.80 0.11 25.38
C GLN A 90 7.70 -0.12 24.14
N ARG A 91 8.26 -1.33 23.98
CA ARG A 91 9.04 -1.71 22.78
C ARG A 91 8.20 -1.69 21.53
N ASP A 92 6.98 -2.24 21.59
CA ASP A 92 6.05 -2.29 20.46
C ASP A 92 5.65 -0.88 20.00
N ARG A 93 5.42 0.05 20.95
CA ARG A 93 5.20 1.48 20.65
C ARG A 93 6.41 2.13 19.98
N GLN A 94 7.62 1.89 20.49
CA GLN A 94 8.85 2.43 19.89
C GLN A 94 9.08 1.87 18.48
N ALA A 95 8.86 0.58 18.27
CA ALA A 95 8.94 -0.05 16.95
C ALA A 95 7.90 0.52 15.97
N ALA A 96 6.65 0.68 16.42
CA ALA A 96 5.57 1.30 15.63
C ALA A 96 5.86 2.77 15.29
N GLU A 97 6.42 3.55 16.22
CA GLU A 97 6.85 4.93 15.94
C GLU A 97 7.98 5.00 14.90
N ILE A 98 8.97 4.11 14.99
CA ILE A 98 10.09 4.05 14.03
C ILE A 98 9.57 3.65 12.65
N GLN A 99 8.68 2.64 12.57
CA GLN A 99 8.04 2.24 11.32
C GLN A 99 7.17 3.36 10.73
N ALA A 100 6.35 4.04 11.54
CA ALA A 100 5.50 5.14 11.09
C ALA A 100 6.32 6.33 10.54
N ARG A 101 7.48 6.62 11.12
CA ARG A 101 8.42 7.64 10.60
C ARG A 101 9.03 7.20 9.26
N ALA A 102 9.55 5.98 9.17
CA ALA A 102 10.08 5.43 7.92
C ALA A 102 9.01 5.38 6.80
N ASP A 103 7.77 5.08 7.14
CA ASP A 103 6.65 5.08 6.19
C ASP A 103 6.22 6.49 5.77
N ALA A 104 6.36 7.49 6.63
CA ALA A 104 6.16 8.90 6.27
C ALA A 104 7.28 9.39 5.33
N GLU A 105 8.53 9.10 5.66
CA GLU A 105 9.70 9.43 4.84
C GLU A 105 9.64 8.78 3.45
N ARG A 106 9.29 7.48 3.37
CA ARG A 106 9.09 6.79 2.08
C ARG A 106 8.00 7.43 1.23
N ARG A 107 6.84 7.76 1.81
CA ARG A 107 5.74 8.45 1.10
C ARG A 107 6.15 9.84 0.62
N GLN A 108 6.85 10.62 1.44
CA GLN A 108 7.37 11.93 1.05
C GLN A 108 8.38 11.82 -0.10
N GLN A 109 9.27 10.83 -0.09
CA GLN A 109 10.21 10.58 -1.19
C GLN A 109 9.48 10.15 -2.48
N GLU A 110 8.45 9.30 -2.39
CA GLU A 110 7.61 8.94 -3.54
C GLU A 110 6.86 10.14 -4.11
N GLU A 111 6.28 11.00 -3.27
CA GLU A 111 5.58 12.21 -3.72
C GLU A 111 6.53 13.19 -4.42
N LEU A 112 7.73 13.40 -3.88
CA LEU A 112 8.77 14.20 -4.53
C LEU A 112 9.19 13.60 -5.87
N GLN A 113 9.41 12.28 -5.95
CA GLN A 113 9.71 11.61 -7.23
C GLN A 113 8.58 11.73 -8.25
N ARG A 114 7.32 11.63 -7.82
CA ARG A 114 6.14 11.82 -8.69
C ARG A 114 6.07 13.26 -9.21
N GLN A 115 6.33 14.26 -8.36
CA GLN A 115 6.39 15.67 -8.77
C GLN A 115 7.54 15.97 -9.74
N VAL A 116 8.73 15.39 -9.52
CA VAL A 116 9.88 15.51 -10.42
C VAL A 116 9.54 14.92 -11.80
N ARG A 117 9.08 13.66 -11.85
CA ARG A 117 8.70 12.99 -13.11
C ARG A 117 7.56 13.72 -13.84
N ALA A 118 6.60 14.29 -13.10
CA ALA A 118 5.53 15.10 -13.69
C ALA A 118 6.04 16.41 -14.31
N ARG A 119 7.03 17.07 -13.69
CA ARG A 119 7.70 18.25 -14.27
C ARG A 119 8.54 17.88 -15.49
N GLU A 120 9.31 16.80 -15.42
CA GLU A 120 10.13 16.30 -16.53
C GLU A 120 9.24 15.95 -17.74
N ALA A 121 8.13 15.24 -17.52
CA ALA A 121 7.16 14.92 -18.57
C ALA A 121 6.48 16.17 -19.16
N ALA A 122 6.17 17.18 -18.34
CA ALA A 122 5.60 18.45 -18.81
C ALA A 122 6.61 19.26 -19.65
N ILE A 123 7.88 19.28 -19.26
CA ILE A 123 8.96 19.93 -20.04
C ILE A 123 9.13 19.20 -21.38
N ALA A 124 9.27 17.87 -21.35
CA ALA A 124 9.44 17.06 -22.58
C ALA A 124 8.25 17.20 -23.55
N ALA A 125 7.02 17.35 -23.04
CA ALA A 125 5.84 17.61 -23.88
C ALA A 125 5.90 18.99 -24.57
N VAL A 126 6.31 20.04 -23.85
CA VAL A 126 6.49 21.39 -24.41
C VAL A 126 7.65 21.43 -25.40
N GLU A 127 8.74 20.71 -25.14
CA GLU A 127 9.88 20.59 -26.06
C GLU A 127 9.50 19.84 -27.35
N ALA A 128 8.73 18.75 -27.25
CA ALA A 128 8.20 18.04 -28.40
C ALA A 128 7.24 18.90 -29.25
N GLU A 129 6.33 19.64 -28.61
CA GLU A 129 5.43 20.58 -29.31
C GLU A 129 6.23 21.72 -29.98
N ARG A 130 7.29 22.22 -29.32
CA ARG A 130 8.20 23.21 -29.89
C ARG A 130 8.95 22.66 -31.10
N GLN A 131 9.45 21.42 -31.04
CA GLN A 131 10.15 20.81 -32.17
C GLN A 131 9.21 20.61 -33.36
N GLN A 132 8.01 20.07 -33.15
CA GLN A 132 6.99 19.92 -34.21
C GLN A 132 6.66 21.25 -34.90
N LYS A 133 6.62 22.36 -34.14
CA LYS A 133 6.42 23.70 -34.70
C LYS A 133 7.62 24.18 -35.54
N LEU A 134 8.85 23.90 -35.10
CA LEU A 134 10.06 24.21 -35.87
C LEU A 134 10.14 23.39 -37.17
N ASP A 135 9.89 22.08 -37.11
CA ASP A 135 9.85 21.21 -38.29
C ASP A 135 8.81 21.70 -39.30
N ARG A 136 7.65 22.16 -38.81
CA ARG A 136 6.60 22.75 -39.65
C ARG A 136 7.00 24.11 -40.24
N ILE A 137 7.75 24.94 -39.51
CA ILE A 137 8.30 26.20 -40.04
C ILE A 137 9.28 25.90 -41.17
N THR A 138 10.27 25.03 -40.98
CA THR A 138 11.24 24.68 -42.03
C THR A 138 10.58 24.05 -43.26
N ALA A 139 9.56 23.21 -43.08
CA ALA A 139 8.78 22.70 -44.21
C ALA A 139 8.02 23.81 -44.97
N LEU A 140 7.56 24.87 -44.30
CA LEU A 140 6.91 26.02 -44.93
C LEU A 140 7.92 26.96 -45.59
N GLU A 141 9.10 27.18 -44.99
CA GLU A 141 10.20 27.95 -45.59
C GLU A 141 10.66 27.33 -46.91
N GLN A 142 10.78 26.00 -46.97
CA GLN A 142 11.07 25.26 -48.20
C GLN A 142 9.98 25.43 -49.27
N GLN A 143 8.70 25.38 -48.88
CA GLN A 143 7.57 25.64 -49.79
C GLN A 143 7.59 27.08 -50.32
N ILE A 144 7.86 28.07 -49.46
CA ILE A 144 7.97 29.48 -49.85
C ILE A 144 9.10 29.66 -50.88
N THR A 145 10.31 29.12 -50.61
CA THR A 145 11.42 29.17 -51.57
C THR A 145 11.06 28.55 -52.91
N SER A 146 10.41 27.38 -52.92
CA SER A 146 9.99 26.70 -54.15
C SER A 146 8.91 27.47 -54.93
N ILE A 147 7.98 28.13 -54.23
CA ILE A 147 6.93 28.94 -54.85
C ILE A 147 7.54 30.24 -55.39
N SER A 148 8.40 30.92 -54.64
CA SER A 148 9.07 32.15 -55.09
C SER A 148 9.96 31.94 -56.32
N ALA A 149 10.63 30.79 -56.43
CA ALA A 149 11.33 30.41 -57.66
C ALA A 149 10.35 30.29 -58.84
N SER A 150 9.31 29.46 -58.71
CA SER A 150 8.30 29.24 -59.76
C SER A 150 7.55 30.52 -60.17
N VAL A 151 7.35 31.46 -59.24
CA VAL A 151 6.78 32.79 -59.52
C VAL A 151 7.75 33.63 -60.34
N GLY A 152 9.01 33.75 -59.93
CA GLY A 152 10.02 34.50 -60.69
C GLY A 152 10.27 33.91 -62.09
N ASP A 153 10.27 32.58 -62.20
CA ASP A 153 10.33 31.87 -63.49
C ASP A 153 9.14 32.22 -64.39
N SER A 154 7.93 32.30 -63.83
CA SER A 154 6.70 32.71 -64.53
C SER A 154 6.68 34.19 -64.91
N GLU A 155 7.23 35.07 -64.07
CA GLU A 155 7.38 36.50 -64.32
C GLU A 155 8.37 36.75 -65.48
N ASN A 156 9.54 36.09 -65.45
CA ASN A 156 10.52 36.12 -66.55
C ASN A 156 9.91 35.62 -67.87
N ASN A 157 9.14 34.53 -67.84
CA ASN A 157 8.44 33.99 -68.99
C ASN A 157 7.44 35.02 -69.56
N THR A 158 6.64 35.62 -68.68
CA THR A 158 5.69 36.69 -69.03
C THR A 158 6.38 37.90 -69.65
N GLU A 159 7.54 38.32 -69.13
CA GLU A 159 8.32 39.42 -69.71
C GLU A 159 8.83 39.07 -71.13
N PHE A 160 9.41 37.88 -71.33
CA PHE A 160 9.85 37.45 -72.67
C PHE A 160 8.69 37.37 -73.67
N LEU A 161 7.49 36.95 -73.24
CA LEU A 161 6.30 36.95 -74.09
C LEU A 161 5.83 38.38 -74.42
N GLN A 162 5.86 39.32 -73.47
CA GLN A 162 5.54 40.73 -73.74
C GLN A 162 6.55 41.37 -74.71
N GLN A 163 7.85 41.09 -74.54
CA GLN A 163 8.88 41.51 -75.49
C GLN A 163 8.66 40.88 -76.89
N ALA A 164 8.30 39.60 -76.96
CA ALA A 164 8.01 38.92 -78.22
C ALA A 164 6.78 39.50 -78.95
N ILE A 165 5.74 39.89 -78.21
CA ILE A 165 4.55 40.59 -78.75
C ILE A 165 4.98 41.94 -79.34
N SER A 166 5.74 42.75 -78.60
CA SER A 166 6.19 44.06 -79.09
C SER A 166 7.06 43.98 -80.35
N VAL A 167 7.93 42.97 -80.46
CA VAL A 167 8.73 42.72 -81.68
C VAL A 167 7.85 42.16 -82.83
N ALA A 168 6.79 41.42 -82.54
CA ALA A 168 5.81 40.98 -83.54
C ALA A 168 4.95 42.16 -84.06
N GLU A 169 4.61 43.13 -83.21
CA GLU A 169 3.93 44.36 -83.60
C GLU A 169 4.84 45.22 -84.49
N GLU A 170 6.11 45.42 -84.12
CA GLU A 170 7.12 46.09 -84.95
C GLU A 170 7.29 45.41 -86.33
N LEU A 171 7.33 44.08 -86.35
CA LEU A 171 7.40 43.29 -87.58
C LEU A 171 6.13 43.45 -88.45
N LEU A 172 4.94 43.54 -87.86
CA LEU A 172 3.70 43.76 -88.60
C LEU A 172 3.67 45.15 -89.26
N ASP A 173 4.11 46.20 -88.56
CA ASP A 173 4.22 47.55 -89.12
C ASP A 173 5.24 47.61 -90.27
N VAL A 174 6.40 46.96 -90.12
CA VAL A 174 7.41 46.84 -91.19
C VAL A 174 6.85 46.06 -92.39
N LEU A 175 6.15 44.94 -92.17
CA LEU A 175 5.53 44.16 -93.24
C LEU A 175 4.42 44.92 -93.97
N ALA A 176 3.62 45.73 -93.26
CA ALA A 176 2.63 46.61 -93.86
C ALA A 176 3.30 47.68 -94.75
N SER A 177 4.36 48.33 -94.27
CA SER A 177 5.13 49.31 -95.06
C SER A 177 5.85 48.67 -96.26
N GLU A 178 6.27 47.40 -96.17
CA GLU A 178 6.80 46.66 -97.32
C GLU A 178 5.72 46.31 -98.35
N GLN A 179 4.48 45.99 -97.94
CA GLN A 179 3.38 45.73 -98.87
C GLN A 179 3.11 46.94 -99.79
N GLU A 180 3.10 48.16 -99.24
CA GLU A 180 2.99 49.39 -100.05
C GLU A 180 4.10 49.54 -101.12
N LYS A 181 5.27 48.90 -100.94
CA LYS A 181 6.38 48.97 -101.91
C LYS A 181 6.14 48.06 -103.11
N TYR A 182 5.40 46.96 -102.93
CA TYR A 182 5.00 46.07 -104.03
C TYR A 182 3.84 46.64 -104.85
N GLU A 183 3.09 47.62 -104.34
CA GLU A 183 2.11 48.38 -105.11
C GLU A 183 2.75 49.46 -106.02
N ASP A 184 4.00 49.84 -105.76
CA ASP A 184 4.73 50.93 -106.44
C ASP A 184 5.95 50.38 -107.21
N THR A 185 5.70 49.88 -108.43
CA THR A 185 6.69 49.19 -109.28
C THR A 185 6.98 49.90 -110.61
N ASP A 186 8.20 49.73 -111.11
CA ASP A 186 8.61 50.18 -112.44
C ASP A 186 8.00 49.34 -113.58
N SER A 187 8.26 49.74 -114.83
CA SER A 187 7.80 49.04 -116.03
C SER A 187 8.47 47.68 -116.28
N GLN A 188 9.37 47.23 -115.40
CA GLN A 188 9.99 45.90 -115.39
C GLN A 188 9.50 45.05 -114.20
N GLY A 189 8.69 45.60 -113.29
CA GLY A 189 8.17 44.93 -112.09
C GLY A 189 9.06 45.03 -110.85
N ASN A 190 10.08 45.89 -110.84
CA ASN A 190 10.91 46.14 -109.66
C ASN A 190 10.25 47.20 -108.76
N THR A 191 10.35 47.07 -107.43
CA THR A 191 9.83 48.08 -106.49
C THR A 191 10.67 49.36 -106.55
N LEU A 192 10.02 50.53 -106.65
CA LEU A 192 10.74 51.82 -106.70
C LEU A 192 11.44 52.16 -105.38
N ARG A 193 10.89 51.65 -104.26
CA ARG A 193 11.47 51.74 -102.92
C ARG A 193 12.28 50.47 -102.60
N PRO A 194 13.45 50.57 -101.93
CA PRO A 194 14.23 49.40 -101.51
C PRO A 194 13.51 48.63 -100.39
N LEU A 195 13.67 47.30 -100.41
CA LEU A 195 13.00 46.35 -99.53
C LEU A 195 13.82 46.07 -98.26
N ALA A 196 13.18 46.14 -97.09
CA ALA A 196 13.79 46.03 -95.76
C ALA A 196 13.97 44.56 -95.29
N LYS A 197 14.43 43.68 -96.20
CA LYS A 197 14.49 42.22 -95.98
C LYS A 197 15.36 41.82 -94.79
N ASP A 198 16.49 42.50 -94.61
CA ASP A 198 17.42 42.21 -93.51
C ASP A 198 16.82 42.56 -92.14
N LEU A 199 16.04 43.66 -92.07
CA LEU A 199 15.31 44.08 -90.87
C LEU A 199 14.17 43.10 -90.53
N ILE A 200 13.44 42.62 -91.54
CA ILE A 200 12.42 41.57 -91.34
C ILE A 200 13.07 40.32 -90.74
N ALA A 201 14.18 39.84 -91.32
CA ALA A 201 14.89 38.66 -90.83
C ALA A 201 15.43 38.85 -89.40
N GLU A 202 15.90 40.06 -89.05
CA GLU A 202 16.33 40.38 -87.68
C GLU A 202 15.15 40.35 -86.69
N LEU A 203 14.02 40.98 -87.03
CA LEU A 203 12.83 41.01 -86.18
C LEU A 203 12.19 39.62 -86.02
N GLU A 204 12.10 38.84 -87.09
CA GLU A 204 11.65 37.45 -87.06
C GLU A 204 12.52 36.59 -86.12
N ALA A 205 13.85 36.63 -86.31
CA ALA A 205 14.79 35.86 -85.49
C ALA A 205 14.79 36.32 -84.02
N ARG A 206 14.66 37.62 -83.75
CA ARG A 206 14.55 38.17 -82.40
C ARG A 206 13.26 37.74 -81.71
N LYS A 207 12.13 37.78 -82.40
CA LYS A 207 10.82 37.31 -81.91
C LYS A 207 10.86 35.80 -81.64
N ASP A 208 11.44 34.98 -82.52
CA ASP A 208 11.56 33.54 -82.30
C ASP A 208 12.52 33.19 -81.16
N GLU A 209 13.62 33.92 -80.98
CA GLU A 209 14.52 33.76 -79.83
C GLU A 209 13.85 34.14 -78.50
N LEU A 210 13.00 35.17 -78.47
CA LEU A 210 12.21 35.55 -77.29
C LEU A 210 11.14 34.51 -76.94
N ILE A 211 10.40 34.02 -77.94
CA ILE A 211 9.45 32.90 -77.78
C ILE A 211 10.18 31.63 -77.28
N ARG A 212 11.37 31.34 -77.82
CA ARG A 212 12.19 30.22 -77.38
C ARG A 212 12.62 30.38 -75.93
N ARG A 213 13.02 31.57 -75.49
CA ARG A 213 13.39 31.84 -74.07
C ARG A 213 12.20 31.67 -73.13
N ALA A 214 11.03 32.19 -73.50
CA ALA A 214 9.78 31.95 -72.78
C ALA A 214 9.44 30.45 -72.66
N GLY A 215 9.72 29.66 -73.71
CA GLY A 215 9.50 28.21 -73.74
C GLY A 215 10.67 27.34 -73.27
N THR A 216 11.76 27.89 -72.73
CA THR A 216 12.93 27.10 -72.24
C THR A 216 12.99 27.13 -70.71
N GLN A 217 12.04 26.46 -70.07
CA GLN A 217 11.98 26.14 -68.63
C GLN A 217 11.49 24.71 -68.45
#